data_AF-A0A536KWI0-F1
#
_entry.id   AF-A0A536KWI0-F1
#
_cell.length_a   1.000
_cell.length_b   1.000
_cell.length_c   1.000
_cell.angle_alpha   90.00
_cell.angle_beta   90.00
_cell.angle_gamma   90.00
#
_symmetry.space_group_name_H-M   'P 1'
#
loop_
_entity.id
_entity.type
_entity.pdbx_description
1 polymer ?
#
loop_
_entity_poly.entity_id
_entity_poly.type
_entity_poly.pdbx_seq_one_letter_code
_entity_poly.pdbx_strand_id
1 'polypeptide(L)'
;MNEHPEAPLARLEQVAMEELEGLEPKTVAELDAEADALTPGEIAAAFKASFPTSYLSLPREIPMTVEGFTPVPASSGARIKGVRVDPMPGSGHSDVIDFSTEGISLMQPNRTVIGMRWPELAVALWWSDGRRTLIGPDGSGINIIPAKWRSVESLLAAIRQWVPADRWIPMDEPGTLPRQEGPICAICESTPAIEVTFQDTRSLLMIWFKRVHGVLCRDCGIAKFREVQRRVLVRGWWSIPGLLATPIALLYNTVVYFRFKRLAVPIHSSGITPLPKGRTVWLDPGMLIPAGLALALIWIFWPR
;
A
#
# COMPACT_ATOMS: atom_id res chain seq x y z
N MET A 1 -34.60 7.08 -19.92
CA MET A 1 -33.29 6.72 -19.35
C MET A 1 -33.33 5.54 -18.36
N ASN A 2 -34.51 5.05 -17.94
CA ASN A 2 -34.68 4.08 -16.84
C ASN A 2 -34.55 2.58 -17.17
N GLU A 3 -34.32 2.19 -18.42
CA GLU A 3 -34.28 0.76 -18.81
C GLU A 3 -32.86 0.17 -18.86
N HIS A 4 -31.82 0.98 -18.68
CA HIS A 4 -30.44 0.48 -18.70
C HIS A 4 -30.05 -0.06 -17.32
N PRO A 5 -29.50 -1.28 -17.22
CA PRO A 5 -29.17 -1.92 -15.93
C PRO A 5 -28.13 -1.14 -15.09
N GLU A 6 -27.41 -0.19 -15.69
CA GLU A 6 -26.42 0.68 -15.02
C GLU A 6 -27.01 1.99 -14.48
N ALA A 7 -28.26 2.34 -14.84
CA ALA A 7 -28.90 3.59 -14.42
C ALA A 7 -28.95 3.78 -12.88
N PRO A 8 -29.14 2.73 -12.06
CA PRO A 8 -29.10 2.88 -10.59
C PRO A 8 -27.70 3.27 -10.07
N LEU A 9 -26.62 2.76 -10.67
CA LEU A 9 -25.25 3.08 -10.26
C LEU A 9 -24.90 4.53 -10.61
N ALA A 10 -25.23 4.95 -11.83
CA ALA A 10 -25.06 6.34 -12.25
C ALA A 10 -25.84 7.31 -11.34
N ARG A 11 -27.04 6.91 -10.87
CA ARG A 11 -27.80 7.75 -9.93
C ARG A 11 -27.13 7.85 -8.57
N LEU A 12 -26.59 6.75 -8.03
CA LEU A 12 -25.87 6.78 -6.76
C LEU A 12 -24.64 7.69 -6.84
N GLU A 13 -23.89 7.64 -7.94
CA GLU A 13 -22.76 8.53 -8.20
C GLU A 13 -23.21 9.99 -8.27
N GLN A 14 -24.29 10.28 -8.98
CA GLN A 14 -24.85 11.63 -9.07
C GLN A 14 -25.28 12.17 -7.70
N VAL A 15 -26.01 11.38 -6.88
CA VAL A 15 -26.40 11.81 -5.52
C VAL A 15 -25.16 12.11 -4.69
N ALA A 16 -24.12 11.28 -4.79
CA ALA A 16 -22.89 11.48 -4.04
C ALA A 16 -22.18 12.77 -4.46
N MET A 17 -22.14 13.09 -5.76
CA MET A 17 -21.59 14.33 -6.27
C MET A 17 -22.41 15.56 -5.84
N GLU A 18 -23.74 15.47 -5.93
CA GLU A 18 -24.66 16.52 -5.45
C GLU A 18 -24.39 16.83 -3.98
N GLU A 19 -24.30 15.81 -3.12
CA GLU A 19 -23.96 15.97 -1.70
C GLU A 19 -22.58 16.60 -1.48
N LEU A 20 -21.56 16.16 -2.23
CA LEU A 20 -20.19 16.71 -2.13
C LEU A 20 -20.11 18.19 -2.53
N GLU A 21 -20.91 18.60 -3.50
CA GLU A 21 -21.00 19.97 -3.98
C GLU A 21 -21.96 20.85 -3.14
N GLY A 22 -22.67 20.25 -2.18
CA GLY A 22 -23.68 20.93 -1.36
C GLY A 22 -24.97 21.26 -2.12
N LEU A 23 -25.25 20.51 -3.19
CA LEU A 23 -26.46 20.61 -3.99
C LEU A 23 -27.57 19.70 -3.44
N GLU A 24 -28.82 20.13 -3.56
CA GLU A 24 -29.95 19.28 -3.20
C GLU A 24 -30.14 18.17 -4.25
N PRO A 25 -30.23 16.89 -3.85
CA PRO A 25 -30.40 15.79 -4.80
C PRO A 25 -31.73 15.85 -5.55
N LYS A 26 -31.71 15.85 -6.88
CA LYS A 26 -32.91 15.89 -7.73
C LYS A 26 -33.46 14.49 -8.02
N THR A 27 -34.78 14.31 -8.03
CA THR A 27 -35.40 13.05 -8.47
C THR A 27 -35.25 12.84 -9.98
N VAL A 28 -35.39 11.59 -10.43
CA VAL A 28 -35.33 11.27 -11.87
C VAL A 28 -36.40 12.04 -12.66
N ALA A 29 -37.60 12.17 -12.11
CA ALA A 29 -38.69 12.92 -12.75
C ALA A 29 -38.37 14.42 -12.88
N GLU A 30 -37.68 15.01 -11.91
CA GLU A 30 -37.24 16.40 -11.98
C GLU A 30 -36.14 16.60 -13.02
N LEU A 31 -35.18 15.66 -13.11
CA LEU A 31 -34.13 15.69 -14.13
C LEU A 31 -34.71 15.50 -15.54
N ASP A 32 -35.65 14.58 -15.72
CA ASP A 32 -36.34 14.37 -17.00
C ASP A 32 -37.15 15.63 -17.39
N ALA A 33 -37.88 16.23 -16.45
CA ALA A 33 -38.64 17.46 -16.69
C ALA A 33 -37.74 18.66 -17.03
N GLU A 34 -36.58 18.77 -16.37
CA GLU A 34 -35.58 19.80 -16.67
C GLU A 34 -34.98 19.58 -18.06
N ALA A 35 -34.65 18.34 -18.43
CA ALA A 35 -34.16 18.00 -19.76
C ALA A 35 -35.19 18.29 -20.86
N ASP A 36 -36.47 17.96 -20.63
CA ASP A 36 -37.57 18.24 -21.55
C ASP A 36 -37.87 19.74 -21.71
N ALA A 37 -37.55 20.54 -20.68
CA ALA A 37 -37.71 21.99 -20.70
C ALA A 37 -36.57 22.72 -21.45
N LEU A 38 -35.45 22.05 -21.73
CA LEU A 38 -34.30 22.67 -22.40
C LEU A 38 -34.65 23.08 -23.83
N THR A 39 -34.36 24.34 -24.16
CA THR A 39 -34.51 24.85 -25.52
C THR A 39 -33.22 24.67 -26.33
N PRO A 40 -33.30 24.54 -27.67
CA PRO A 40 -32.11 24.52 -28.52
C PRO A 40 -31.21 25.75 -28.34
N GLY A 41 -31.79 26.91 -28.01
CA GLY A 41 -31.05 28.15 -27.77
C GLY A 41 -30.20 28.10 -26.50
N GLU A 42 -30.73 27.53 -25.42
CA GLU A 42 -30.00 27.32 -24.16
C GLU A 42 -28.86 26.32 -24.33
N ILE A 43 -29.12 25.20 -25.03
CA ILE A 43 -28.10 24.20 -25.35
C ILE A 43 -26.98 24.84 -26.18
N ALA A 44 -27.32 25.60 -27.22
CA ALA A 44 -26.34 26.28 -28.05
C ALA A 44 -25.52 27.32 -27.27
N ALA A 45 -26.17 28.07 -26.37
CA ALA A 45 -25.50 29.02 -25.49
C ALA A 45 -24.52 28.34 -24.52
N ALA A 46 -24.94 27.23 -23.90
CA ALA A 46 -24.10 26.44 -23.01
C ALA A 46 -22.89 25.85 -23.74
N PHE A 47 -23.09 25.27 -24.93
CA PHE A 47 -21.99 24.72 -25.73
C PHE A 47 -21.01 25.81 -26.19
N LYS A 48 -21.52 26.99 -26.58
CA LYS A 48 -20.68 28.13 -26.93
C LYS A 48 -19.87 28.63 -25.73
N ALA A 49 -20.45 28.60 -24.53
CA ALA A 49 -19.79 29.00 -23.30
C ALA A 49 -18.74 28.00 -22.81
N SER A 50 -18.90 26.70 -23.09
CA SER A 50 -17.93 25.65 -22.72
C SER A 50 -16.78 25.49 -23.73
N PHE A 51 -16.96 25.93 -24.97
CA PHE A 51 -15.93 25.79 -26.00
C PHE A 51 -14.57 26.42 -25.61
N PRO A 52 -14.50 27.63 -25.01
CA PRO A 52 -13.23 28.23 -24.56
C PRO A 52 -12.51 27.45 -23.45
N THR A 53 -13.19 26.53 -22.75
CA THR A 53 -12.59 25.70 -21.68
C THR A 53 -12.19 24.31 -22.17
N SER A 54 -12.29 24.05 -23.48
CA SER A 54 -12.05 22.73 -24.06
C SER A 54 -10.59 22.49 -24.40
N TYR A 55 -10.11 21.26 -24.20
CA TYR A 55 -8.82 20.79 -24.69
C TYR A 55 -9.00 19.99 -25.99
N LEU A 56 -8.15 20.28 -26.98
CA LEU A 56 -8.09 19.52 -28.23
C LEU A 56 -6.83 18.65 -28.24
N SER A 57 -7.01 17.34 -28.25
CA SER A 57 -5.92 16.37 -28.45
C SER A 57 -5.82 16.00 -29.92
N LEU A 58 -4.61 16.02 -30.47
CA LEU A 58 -4.32 15.71 -31.87
C LEU A 58 -3.36 14.52 -31.97
N PRO A 59 -3.41 13.70 -33.03
CA PRO A 59 -2.36 12.73 -33.34
C PRO A 59 -0.99 13.43 -33.44
N ARG A 60 0.08 12.71 -33.11
CA ARG A 60 1.44 13.27 -33.02
C ARG A 60 1.95 13.85 -34.34
N GLU A 61 1.41 13.35 -35.45
CA GLU A 61 1.81 13.70 -36.82
C GLU A 61 1.19 15.01 -37.29
N ILE A 62 0.19 15.54 -36.57
CA ILE A 62 -0.55 16.74 -36.96
C ILE A 62 0.05 17.97 -36.26
N PRO A 63 0.37 19.05 -37.01
CA PRO A 63 0.81 20.31 -36.40
C PRO A 63 -0.22 20.86 -35.41
N MET A 64 0.24 21.32 -34.25
CA MET A 64 -0.64 21.87 -33.20
C MET A 64 -1.22 23.26 -33.53
N THR A 65 -0.98 23.78 -34.73
CA THR A 65 -1.50 25.06 -35.21
C THR A 65 -2.93 24.89 -35.72
N VAL A 66 -3.88 24.78 -34.80
CA VAL A 66 -5.32 24.72 -35.11
C VAL A 66 -5.95 26.07 -34.78
N GLU A 67 -6.72 26.62 -35.72
CA GLU A 67 -7.43 27.89 -35.53
C GLU A 67 -8.35 27.82 -34.29
N GLY A 68 -8.34 28.86 -33.46
CA GLY A 68 -9.11 28.92 -32.22
C GLY A 68 -8.49 28.18 -31.04
N PHE A 69 -7.36 27.48 -31.22
CA PHE A 69 -6.64 26.80 -30.14
C PHE A 69 -5.23 27.36 -29.96
N THR A 70 -4.81 27.44 -28.70
CA THR A 70 -3.43 27.80 -28.34
C THR A 70 -2.68 26.52 -27.97
N PRO A 71 -1.52 26.22 -28.60
CA PRO A 71 -0.73 25.05 -28.24
C PRO A 71 -0.33 25.10 -26.77
N VAL A 72 -0.56 24.00 -26.05
CA VAL A 72 -0.05 23.84 -24.69
C VAL A 72 1.48 23.71 -24.78
N PRO A 73 2.26 24.56 -24.08
CA PRO A 73 3.71 24.47 -24.10
C PRO A 73 4.19 23.08 -23.65
N ALA A 74 5.15 22.52 -24.37
CA ALA A 74 5.75 21.25 -23.98
C ALA A 74 6.49 21.38 -22.62
N SER A 75 7.13 22.52 -22.40
CA SER A 75 7.90 22.83 -21.19
C SER A 75 7.12 23.79 -20.31
N SER A 76 7.02 23.50 -19.01
CA SER A 76 6.51 24.43 -18.01
C SER A 76 7.67 24.91 -17.12
N GLY A 77 7.83 26.23 -17.00
CA GLY A 77 8.83 26.83 -16.12
C GLY A 77 10.29 26.64 -16.54
N ALA A 78 11.19 26.96 -15.62
CA ALA A 78 12.64 26.91 -15.81
C ALA A 78 13.28 25.75 -15.03
N ARG A 79 14.44 25.28 -15.50
CA ARG A 79 15.23 24.28 -14.79
C ARG A 79 15.74 24.86 -13.47
N ILE A 80 15.45 24.17 -12.37
CA ILE A 80 15.98 24.49 -11.05
C ILE A 80 17.36 23.87 -10.93
N LYS A 81 18.37 24.66 -10.53
CA LYS A 81 19.71 24.15 -10.25
C LYS A 81 19.82 23.77 -8.78
N GLY A 82 20.29 22.56 -8.50
CA GLY A 82 20.48 22.09 -7.14
C GLY A 82 20.93 20.63 -7.08
N VAL A 83 20.36 19.88 -6.14
CA VAL A 83 20.64 18.46 -5.96
C VAL A 83 19.98 17.68 -7.09
N ARG A 84 20.78 16.88 -7.78
CA ARG A 84 20.34 16.00 -8.87
C ARG A 84 19.92 14.64 -8.32
N VAL A 85 18.82 14.13 -8.84
CA VAL A 85 18.27 12.80 -8.57
C VAL A 85 18.14 12.06 -9.89
N ASP A 86 18.98 11.06 -10.06
CA ASP A 86 19.03 10.25 -11.27
C ASP A 86 18.04 9.08 -11.22
N PRO A 87 17.56 8.61 -12.37
CA PRO A 87 16.68 7.46 -12.43
C PRO A 87 17.41 6.18 -12.01
N MET A 88 16.66 5.24 -11.44
CA MET A 88 17.15 3.89 -11.13
C MET A 88 17.41 3.13 -12.42
N PRO A 89 18.48 2.30 -12.53
CA PRO A 89 18.70 1.45 -13.69
C PRO A 89 17.50 0.54 -13.95
N GLY A 90 17.08 0.42 -15.21
CA GLY A 90 15.95 -0.42 -15.59
C GLY A 90 14.57 0.15 -15.22
N SER A 91 14.48 1.40 -14.77
CA SER A 91 13.21 2.08 -14.44
C SER A 91 12.29 2.34 -15.64
N GLY A 92 12.82 2.18 -16.87
CA GLY A 92 12.09 2.39 -18.12
C GLY A 92 11.97 3.86 -18.54
N HIS A 93 12.68 4.79 -17.87
CA HIS A 93 12.76 6.20 -18.23
C HIS A 93 14.18 6.74 -17.97
N SER A 94 14.48 7.91 -18.55
CA SER A 94 15.77 8.59 -18.42
C SER A 94 15.62 10.07 -18.03
N ASP A 95 14.46 10.43 -17.49
CA ASP A 95 14.24 11.76 -16.92
C ASP A 95 15.12 11.99 -15.70
N VAL A 96 15.45 13.25 -15.43
CA VAL A 96 16.29 13.64 -14.29
C VAL A 96 15.57 14.71 -13.48
N ILE A 97 15.56 14.55 -12.15
CA ILE A 97 15.03 15.57 -11.25
C ILE A 97 16.20 16.40 -10.71
N ASP A 98 16.05 17.71 -10.70
CA ASP A 98 16.91 18.64 -9.98
C ASP A 98 16.05 19.46 -9.01
N PHE A 99 16.46 19.57 -7.74
CA PHE A 99 15.71 20.34 -6.73
C PHE A 99 16.63 21.20 -5.85
N SER A 100 16.08 22.28 -5.30
CA SER A 100 16.78 23.18 -4.38
C SER A 100 15.80 23.72 -3.33
N THR A 101 16.23 24.71 -2.54
CA THR A 101 15.34 25.44 -1.63
C THR A 101 14.32 26.31 -2.36
N GLU A 102 14.49 26.59 -3.66
CA GLU A 102 13.56 27.42 -4.45
C GLU A 102 12.44 26.59 -5.09
N GLY A 103 12.74 25.37 -5.50
CA GLY A 103 11.79 24.54 -6.24
C GLY A 103 12.33 23.19 -6.67
N ILE A 104 11.60 22.57 -7.58
CA ILE A 104 11.91 21.30 -8.24
C ILE A 104 11.75 21.45 -9.74
N SER A 105 12.57 20.71 -10.49
CA SER A 105 12.36 20.53 -11.91
C SER A 105 12.62 19.09 -12.34
N LEU A 106 11.84 18.62 -13.30
CA LEU A 106 12.02 17.37 -14.02
C LEU A 106 12.44 17.68 -15.45
N MET A 107 13.58 17.15 -15.88
CA MET A 107 14.07 17.25 -17.24
C MET A 107 13.87 15.92 -17.96
N GLN A 108 13.14 15.96 -19.07
CA GLN A 108 12.92 14.80 -19.94
C GLN A 108 14.08 14.62 -20.94
N PRO A 109 14.21 13.42 -21.56
CA PRO A 109 15.26 13.14 -22.55
C PRO A 109 15.23 14.06 -23.77
N ASN A 110 14.04 14.53 -24.16
CA ASN A 110 13.85 15.50 -25.24
C ASN A 110 14.20 16.94 -24.85
N ARG A 111 14.80 17.15 -23.67
CA ARG A 111 15.17 18.45 -23.07
C ARG A 111 13.99 19.33 -22.65
N THR A 112 12.78 18.79 -22.65
CA THR A 112 11.63 19.45 -22.04
C THR A 112 11.81 19.51 -20.53
N VAL A 113 11.48 20.66 -19.94
CA VAL A 113 11.58 20.88 -18.50
C VAL A 113 10.20 21.16 -17.93
N ILE A 114 9.89 20.50 -16.83
CA ILE A 114 8.76 20.83 -15.97
C ILE A 114 9.37 21.36 -14.67
N GLY A 115 9.26 22.66 -14.43
CA GLY A 115 9.87 23.37 -13.30
C GLY A 115 8.82 24.10 -12.48
N MET A 116 8.85 23.90 -11.17
CA MET A 116 7.88 24.46 -10.23
C MET A 116 8.61 25.04 -9.02
N ARG A 117 8.20 26.24 -8.58
CA ARG A 117 8.62 26.77 -7.28
C ARG A 117 7.74 26.19 -6.19
N TRP A 118 8.31 25.94 -5.01
CA TRP A 118 7.55 25.35 -3.90
C TRP A 118 6.29 26.14 -3.50
N PRO A 119 6.33 27.48 -3.40
CA PRO A 119 5.15 28.26 -3.01
C PRO A 119 4.05 28.31 -4.09
N GLU A 120 4.39 27.99 -5.34
CA GLU A 120 3.47 28.09 -6.49
C GLU A 120 2.74 26.77 -6.77
N LEU A 121 3.09 25.70 -6.05
CA LEU A 121 2.44 24.40 -6.23
C LEU A 121 0.93 24.51 -5.97
N ALA A 122 0.14 24.05 -6.94
CA ALA A 122 -1.31 24.00 -6.82
C ALA A 122 -1.71 22.92 -5.82
N VAL A 123 -1.12 21.72 -5.95
CA VAL A 123 -1.36 20.60 -5.06
C VAL A 123 -0.17 19.63 -5.02
N ALA A 124 0.06 19.05 -3.86
CA ALA A 124 0.96 17.92 -3.65
C ALA A 124 0.14 16.72 -3.17
N LEU A 125 -0.05 15.78 -4.07
CA LEU A 125 -0.69 14.50 -3.78
C LEU A 125 0.31 13.56 -3.13
N TRP A 126 -0.13 12.87 -2.09
CA TRP A 126 0.72 11.90 -1.41
C TRP A 126 -0.01 10.58 -1.19
N TRP A 127 0.78 9.51 -1.30
CA TRP A 127 0.39 8.16 -0.93
C TRP A 127 1.32 7.66 0.18
N SER A 128 0.80 6.75 0.98
CA SER A 128 1.52 6.13 2.09
C SER A 128 2.70 5.25 1.65
N ASP A 129 2.76 4.82 0.38
CA ASP A 129 3.89 4.09 -0.22
C ASP A 129 5.06 5.00 -0.63
N GLY A 130 4.96 6.31 -0.34
CA GLY A 130 6.00 7.29 -0.64
C GLY A 130 5.86 7.94 -2.02
N ARG A 131 4.90 7.53 -2.87
CA ARG A 131 4.63 8.23 -4.13
C ARG A 131 4.21 9.67 -3.87
N ARG A 132 4.66 10.56 -4.75
CA ARG A 132 4.29 11.98 -4.73
C ARG A 132 3.90 12.40 -6.14
N THR A 133 2.82 13.15 -6.25
CA THR A 133 2.50 13.86 -7.49
C THR A 133 2.40 15.34 -7.16
N LEU A 134 3.30 16.12 -7.75
CA LEU A 134 3.30 17.57 -7.61
C LEU A 134 2.64 18.16 -8.84
N ILE A 135 1.64 19.01 -8.67
CA ILE A 135 0.90 19.65 -9.75
C ILE A 135 1.10 21.16 -9.64
N GLY A 136 1.57 21.76 -10.72
CA GLY A 136 1.73 23.21 -10.88
C GLY A 136 0.40 23.91 -11.18
N PRO A 137 0.39 25.26 -11.15
CA PRO A 137 -0.80 26.06 -11.40
C PRO A 137 -1.28 25.98 -12.86
N ASP A 138 -0.42 25.55 -13.77
CA ASP A 138 -0.70 25.31 -15.18
C ASP A 138 -1.15 23.86 -15.48
N GLY A 139 -1.35 23.06 -14.43
CA GLY A 139 -1.72 21.64 -14.54
C GLY A 139 -0.56 20.71 -14.87
N SER A 140 0.67 21.23 -15.05
CA SER A 140 1.84 20.37 -15.27
C SER A 140 2.14 19.53 -14.02
N GLY A 141 2.48 18.25 -14.23
CA GLY A 141 2.62 17.28 -13.14
C GLY A 141 3.99 16.60 -13.12
N ILE A 142 4.62 16.52 -11.94
CA ILE A 142 5.80 15.67 -11.69
C ILE A 142 5.35 14.49 -10.84
N ASN A 143 5.41 13.30 -11.43
CA ASN A 143 5.11 12.03 -10.76
C ASN A 143 6.39 11.38 -10.24
N ILE A 144 6.47 11.18 -8.93
CA ILE A 144 7.63 10.63 -8.24
C ILE A 144 7.22 9.29 -7.64
N ILE A 145 7.75 8.21 -8.23
CA ILE A 145 7.62 6.85 -7.69
C ILE A 145 8.98 6.49 -7.08
N PRO A 146 9.13 6.41 -5.75
CA PRO A 146 10.44 6.28 -5.09
C PRO A 146 11.33 5.18 -5.66
N ALA A 147 10.76 4.00 -5.92
CA ALA A 147 11.48 2.85 -6.48
C ALA A 147 12.12 3.10 -7.87
N LYS A 148 11.71 4.15 -8.58
CA LYS A 148 12.25 4.52 -9.89
C LYS A 148 13.41 5.53 -9.82
N TRP A 149 13.76 6.02 -8.63
CA TRP A 149 14.74 7.09 -8.45
C TRP A 149 15.86 6.65 -7.49
N ARG A 150 17.10 7.06 -7.75
CA ARG A 150 18.24 6.80 -6.85
C ARG A 150 18.29 7.83 -5.73
N SER A 151 18.60 7.39 -4.50
CA SER A 151 18.83 8.29 -3.35
C SER A 151 17.69 9.31 -3.14
N VAL A 152 16.45 8.86 -3.38
CA VAL A 152 15.24 9.69 -3.46
C VAL A 152 14.83 10.27 -2.10
N GLU A 153 15.39 9.77 -1.00
CA GLU A 153 15.04 10.14 0.37
C GLU A 153 15.27 11.64 0.61
N SER A 154 16.36 12.18 0.05
CA SER A 154 16.69 13.61 0.13
C SER A 154 15.66 14.49 -0.59
N LEU A 155 15.16 14.04 -1.74
CA LEU A 155 14.10 14.69 -2.48
C LEU A 155 12.78 14.65 -1.71
N LEU A 156 12.39 13.48 -1.19
CA LEU A 156 11.15 13.35 -0.41
C LEU A 156 11.18 14.22 0.85
N ALA A 157 12.34 14.33 1.51
CA ALA A 157 12.53 15.24 2.64
C ALA A 157 12.37 16.72 2.23
N ALA A 158 12.96 17.13 1.10
CA ALA A 158 12.82 18.49 0.59
C ALA A 158 11.37 18.83 0.23
N ILE A 159 10.66 17.92 -0.44
CA ILE A 159 9.23 18.11 -0.75
C ILE A 159 8.44 18.30 0.55
N ARG A 160 8.64 17.43 1.55
CA ARG A 160 7.96 17.56 2.85
C ARG A 160 8.26 18.88 3.55
N GLN A 161 9.48 19.38 3.42
CA GLN A 161 9.93 20.61 4.09
C GLN A 161 9.38 21.87 3.43
N TRP A 162 9.35 21.92 2.09
CA TRP A 162 9.14 23.17 1.36
C TRP A 162 7.76 23.30 0.73
N VAL A 163 7.02 22.20 0.54
CA VAL A 163 5.63 22.29 0.08
C VAL A 163 4.74 22.88 1.18
N PRO A 164 3.94 23.92 0.90
CA PRO A 164 3.04 24.51 1.88
C PRO A 164 2.03 23.49 2.45
N ALA A 165 1.76 23.57 3.75
CA ALA A 165 0.97 22.58 4.48
C ALA A 165 -0.47 22.43 3.94
N ASP A 166 -1.06 23.52 3.46
CA ASP A 166 -2.40 23.61 2.87
C ASP A 166 -2.51 22.96 1.48
N ARG A 167 -1.39 22.58 0.86
CA ARG A 167 -1.35 21.99 -0.49
C ARG A 167 -1.27 20.49 -0.49
N TRP A 168 -1.18 19.86 0.67
CA TRP A 168 -1.10 18.41 0.78
C TRP A 168 -2.48 17.76 0.72
N ILE A 169 -2.66 16.86 -0.24
CA ILE A 169 -3.87 16.02 -0.34
C ILE A 169 -3.47 14.54 -0.21
N PRO A 170 -3.94 13.84 0.85
CA PRO A 170 -3.83 12.39 0.92
C PRO A 170 -4.71 11.76 -0.16
N MET A 171 -4.11 10.90 -0.98
CA MET A 171 -4.83 10.18 -2.04
C MET A 171 -5.23 8.76 -1.62
N ASP A 172 -4.64 8.25 -0.55
CA ASP A 172 -5.14 7.10 0.20
C ASP A 172 -5.85 7.55 1.49
N GLU A 173 -6.67 6.68 2.07
CA GLU A 173 -7.52 7.03 3.20
C GLU A 173 -6.74 7.69 4.34
N PRO A 174 -7.17 8.86 4.85
CA PRO A 174 -6.58 9.47 6.03
C PRO A 174 -6.76 8.54 7.24
N GLY A 175 -5.72 7.77 7.56
CA GLY A 175 -5.75 6.77 8.63
C GLY A 175 -5.26 5.38 8.24
N THR A 176 -5.06 5.08 6.94
CA THR A 176 -4.33 3.87 6.57
C THR A 176 -2.85 4.06 6.90
N LEU A 177 -2.43 3.41 8.00
CA LEU A 177 -1.02 3.24 8.36
C LEU A 177 -0.23 2.81 7.11
N PRO A 178 1.02 3.29 6.94
CA PRO A 178 1.84 2.92 5.80
C PRO A 178 1.83 1.41 5.63
N ARG A 179 1.58 0.95 4.40
CA ARG A 179 1.84 -0.45 4.01
C ARG A 179 3.30 -0.70 4.35
N GLN A 180 3.53 -1.27 5.52
CA GLN A 180 4.87 -1.57 6.01
C GLN A 180 5.53 -2.45 4.96
N GLU A 181 6.68 -2.00 4.44
CA GLU A 181 7.43 -2.73 3.42
C GLU A 181 7.67 -4.17 3.89
N GLY A 182 7.23 -5.12 3.09
CA GLY A 182 7.31 -6.54 3.43
C GLY A 182 6.43 -7.39 2.53
N PRO A 183 6.71 -8.71 2.46
CA PRO A 183 5.89 -9.63 1.69
C PRO A 183 4.47 -9.70 2.25
N ILE A 184 3.54 -10.21 1.43
CA ILE A 184 2.13 -10.37 1.77
C ILE A 184 1.94 -11.73 2.46
N CYS A 185 1.05 -11.81 3.46
CA CYS A 185 0.76 -13.09 4.11
C CYS A 185 0.13 -14.07 3.11
N ALA A 186 0.70 -15.27 2.99
CA ALA A 186 0.22 -16.31 2.06
C ALA A 186 -1.14 -16.95 2.45
N ILE A 187 -1.80 -16.48 3.51
CA ILE A 187 -3.07 -17.05 4.02
C ILE A 187 -4.19 -16.02 4.02
N CYS A 188 -3.95 -14.85 4.60
CA CYS A 188 -4.96 -13.80 4.77
C CYS A 188 -4.64 -12.53 3.98
N GLU A 189 -3.55 -12.55 3.20
CA GLU A 189 -3.12 -11.43 2.36
C GLU A 189 -2.88 -10.10 3.10
N SER A 190 -2.79 -10.14 4.44
CA SER A 190 -2.52 -8.97 5.27
C SER A 190 -1.02 -8.64 5.28
N THR A 191 -0.71 -7.37 5.55
CA THR A 191 0.66 -6.85 5.68
C THR A 191 0.86 -6.18 7.06
N PRO A 192 2.09 -6.17 7.63
CA PRO A 192 3.32 -6.80 7.13
C PRO A 192 3.38 -8.30 7.42
N ALA A 193 4.01 -9.07 6.52
CA ALA A 193 4.36 -10.48 6.73
C ALA A 193 5.87 -10.69 6.72
N ILE A 194 6.30 -11.83 7.26
CA ILE A 194 7.72 -12.25 7.27
C ILE A 194 7.82 -13.69 6.80
N GLU A 195 8.93 -14.00 6.12
CA GLU A 195 9.31 -15.38 5.84
C GLU A 195 9.85 -16.04 7.10
N VAL A 196 9.27 -17.19 7.44
CA VAL A 196 9.65 -17.98 8.61
C VAL A 196 9.70 -19.45 8.27
N THR A 197 10.43 -20.18 9.12
CA THR A 197 10.44 -21.63 9.13
C THR A 197 10.16 -22.10 10.54
N PHE A 198 9.20 -23.00 10.70
CA PHE A 198 8.98 -23.72 11.96
C PHE A 198 9.61 -25.10 11.89
N GLN A 199 10.10 -25.58 13.03
CA GLN A 199 10.63 -26.93 13.18
C GLN A 199 9.56 -27.83 13.82
N ASP A 200 9.02 -28.76 13.04
CA ASP A 200 8.10 -29.81 13.49
C ASP A 200 8.92 -31.07 13.77
N THR A 201 9.17 -31.33 15.05
CA THR A 201 9.94 -32.48 15.53
C THR A 201 9.00 -33.56 16.03
N ARG A 202 9.12 -34.77 15.48
CA ARG A 202 8.43 -35.98 15.93
C ARG A 202 9.46 -37.02 16.32
N SER A 203 9.28 -37.62 17.48
CA SER A 203 10.09 -38.75 17.92
C SER A 203 9.19 -39.89 18.39
N LEU A 204 9.45 -41.07 17.87
CA LEU A 204 8.88 -42.33 18.34
C LEU A 204 9.89 -43.41 17.97
N LEU A 205 10.67 -43.88 18.94
CA LEU A 205 11.87 -44.73 18.76
C LEU A 205 12.99 -44.05 17.95
N MET A 206 12.68 -43.48 16.79
CA MET A 206 13.56 -42.66 15.94
C MET A 206 13.09 -41.20 15.91
N ILE A 207 14.00 -40.28 15.54
CA ILE A 207 13.71 -38.84 15.43
C ILE A 207 13.55 -38.40 13.98
N TRP A 208 12.55 -37.54 13.74
CA TRP A 208 12.25 -36.96 12.44
C TRP A 208 12.10 -35.44 12.58
N PHE A 209 12.85 -34.71 11.75
CA PHE A 209 12.80 -33.25 11.67
C PHE A 209 12.11 -32.84 10.38
N LYS A 210 10.99 -32.12 10.48
CA LYS A 210 10.36 -31.48 9.33
C LYS A 210 10.40 -29.97 9.50
N ARG A 211 10.81 -29.27 8.45
CA ARG A 211 10.73 -27.80 8.40
C ARG A 211 9.44 -27.39 7.69
N VAL A 212 8.73 -26.43 8.27
CA VAL A 212 7.49 -25.87 7.72
C VAL A 212 7.76 -24.42 7.37
N HIS A 213 7.92 -24.15 6.08
CA HIS A 213 8.17 -22.82 5.54
C HIS A 213 6.85 -22.06 5.34
N GLY A 214 6.88 -20.75 5.51
CA GLY A 214 5.73 -19.91 5.20
C GLY A 214 6.01 -18.42 5.32
N VAL A 215 5.29 -17.63 4.52
CA VAL A 215 5.26 -16.17 4.61
C VAL A 215 3.99 -15.76 5.32
N LEU A 216 4.10 -15.28 6.57
CA LEU A 216 2.97 -15.12 7.48
C LEU A 216 2.94 -13.74 8.12
N CYS A 217 1.76 -13.15 8.27
CA CYS A 217 1.56 -11.97 9.11
C CYS A 217 1.64 -12.37 10.60
N ARG A 218 1.63 -11.37 11.49
CA ARG A 218 1.63 -11.59 12.95
C ARG A 218 0.54 -12.58 13.39
N ASP A 219 -0.70 -12.41 12.92
CA ASP A 219 -1.84 -13.16 13.46
C ASP A 219 -1.87 -14.61 12.97
N CYS A 220 -1.73 -14.82 11.66
CA CYS A 220 -1.60 -16.16 11.08
C CYS A 220 -0.32 -16.87 11.56
N GLY A 221 0.78 -16.13 11.76
CA GLY A 221 2.03 -16.65 12.32
C GLY A 221 1.87 -17.17 13.75
N ILE A 222 1.15 -16.44 14.61
CA ILE A 222 0.85 -16.88 15.99
C ILE A 222 -0.05 -18.12 15.99
N ALA A 223 -1.07 -18.16 15.13
CA ALA A 223 -1.93 -19.33 14.99
C ALA A 223 -1.12 -20.56 14.56
N LYS A 224 -0.26 -20.40 13.54
CA LYS A 224 0.59 -21.49 13.02
C LYS A 224 1.63 -21.96 14.04
N PHE A 225 2.24 -21.02 14.76
CA PHE A 225 3.13 -21.33 15.88
C PHE A 225 2.42 -22.21 16.92
N ARG A 226 1.20 -21.83 17.37
CA ARG A 226 0.46 -22.60 18.37
C ARG A 226 0.12 -24.00 17.88
N GLU A 227 -0.27 -24.14 16.61
CA GLU A 227 -0.52 -25.44 15.99
C GLU A 227 0.74 -26.33 16.01
N VAL A 228 1.88 -25.82 15.51
CA VAL A 228 3.12 -26.60 15.43
C VAL A 228 3.67 -26.92 16.83
N GLN A 229 3.70 -25.93 17.74
CA GLN A 229 4.22 -26.08 19.09
C GLN A 229 3.48 -27.21 19.85
N ARG A 230 2.16 -27.29 19.72
CA ARG A 230 1.35 -28.37 20.31
C ARG A 230 1.68 -29.74 19.76
N ARG A 231 1.86 -29.85 18.44
CA ARG A 231 2.27 -31.12 17.84
C ARG A 231 3.61 -31.58 18.37
N VAL A 232 4.58 -30.67 18.48
CA VAL A 232 5.91 -30.98 19.02
C VAL A 232 5.84 -31.35 20.51
N LEU A 233 5.05 -30.63 21.31
CA LEU A 233 4.84 -30.93 22.74
C LEU A 233 4.30 -32.33 22.99
N VAL A 234 3.44 -32.85 22.11
CA VAL A 234 2.87 -34.19 22.29
C VAL A 234 3.72 -35.26 21.62
N ARG A 235 4.37 -34.97 20.49
CA ARG A 235 5.00 -36.00 19.64
C ARG A 235 6.51 -36.08 19.76
N GLY A 236 7.16 -35.18 20.50
CA GLY A 236 8.62 -35.06 20.51
C GLY A 236 9.37 -35.90 21.55
N TRP A 237 8.70 -36.49 22.53
CA TRP A 237 9.36 -37.00 23.75
C TRP A 237 9.59 -38.51 23.79
N TRP A 238 9.15 -39.27 22.78
CA TRP A 238 9.05 -40.73 22.86
C TRP A 238 10.32 -41.47 22.38
N SER A 239 11.49 -40.84 22.53
CA SER A 239 12.81 -41.47 22.31
C SER A 239 13.91 -40.72 23.08
N ILE A 240 15.05 -41.40 23.37
CA ILE A 240 16.19 -40.77 24.05
C ILE A 240 16.72 -39.55 23.27
N PRO A 241 16.96 -39.63 21.94
CA PRO A 241 17.32 -38.43 21.17
C PRO A 241 16.24 -37.34 21.18
N GLY A 242 14.97 -37.75 21.24
CA GLY A 242 13.82 -36.85 21.34
C GLY A 242 13.78 -36.01 22.61
N LEU A 243 14.23 -36.56 23.75
CA LEU A 243 14.30 -35.82 25.02
C LEU A 243 15.24 -34.60 24.96
N LEU A 244 16.27 -34.64 24.10
CA LEU A 244 17.20 -33.52 23.89
C LEU A 244 16.77 -32.61 22.73
N ALA A 245 16.37 -33.20 21.62
CA ALA A 245 16.06 -32.44 20.41
C ALA A 245 14.73 -31.67 20.49
N THR A 246 13.76 -32.18 21.26
CA THR A 246 12.44 -31.54 21.40
C THR A 246 12.52 -30.21 22.15
N PRO A 247 13.19 -30.10 23.31
CA PRO A 247 13.45 -28.80 23.95
C PRO A 247 14.08 -27.78 22.99
N ILE A 248 15.06 -28.21 22.18
CA ILE A 248 15.72 -27.34 21.19
C ILE A 248 14.73 -26.85 20.13
N ALA A 249 13.89 -27.74 19.59
CA ALA A 249 12.87 -27.38 18.60
C ALA A 249 11.80 -26.43 19.18
N LEU A 250 11.35 -26.67 20.41
CA LEU A 250 10.40 -25.81 21.11
C LEU A 250 10.99 -24.40 21.32
N LEU A 251 12.26 -24.32 21.73
CA LEU A 251 12.98 -23.06 21.90
C LEU A 251 13.16 -22.32 20.57
N TYR A 252 13.62 -23.01 19.51
CA TYR A 252 13.74 -22.45 18.16
C TYR A 252 12.42 -21.84 17.68
N ASN A 253 11.32 -22.60 17.79
CA ASN A 253 9.99 -22.11 17.41
C ASN A 253 9.55 -20.91 18.26
N THR A 254 9.95 -20.86 19.54
CA THR A 254 9.65 -19.73 20.44
C THR A 254 10.43 -18.47 20.06
N VAL A 255 11.67 -18.61 19.60
CA VAL A 255 12.43 -17.49 19.00
C VAL A 255 11.73 -16.95 17.76
N VAL A 256 11.22 -17.82 16.89
CA VAL A 256 10.41 -17.42 15.72
C VAL A 256 9.14 -16.70 16.16
N TYR A 257 8.47 -17.15 17.22
CA TYR A 257 7.31 -16.46 17.80
C TYR A 257 7.62 -15.04 18.28
N PHE A 258 8.79 -14.82 18.89
CA PHE A 258 9.20 -13.47 19.29
C PHE A 258 9.39 -12.53 18.09
N ARG A 259 9.82 -13.04 16.93
CA ARG A 259 9.87 -12.24 15.69
C ARG A 259 8.48 -11.75 15.29
N PHE A 260 7.43 -12.58 15.41
CA PHE A 260 6.05 -12.15 15.14
C PHE A 260 5.52 -11.14 16.16
N LYS A 261 5.88 -11.27 17.44
CA LYS A 261 5.50 -10.25 18.44
C LYS A 261 6.10 -8.87 18.15
N ARG A 262 7.30 -8.85 17.57
CA ARG A 262 7.96 -7.62 17.08
C ARG A 262 7.39 -7.09 15.76
N LEU A 263 6.46 -7.85 15.15
CA LEU A 263 5.37 -7.39 14.26
C LEU A 263 5.02 -5.90 14.32
N ALA A 264 4.56 -5.24 13.27
CA ALA A 264 3.44 -4.30 13.47
C ALA A 264 2.13 -5.10 13.64
N VAL A 265 1.05 -4.47 14.10
CA VAL A 265 -0.29 -5.08 13.99
C VAL A 265 -0.63 -5.23 12.51
N PRO A 266 -1.13 -6.39 12.04
CA PRO A 266 -1.39 -6.60 10.62
C PRO A 266 -2.64 -5.85 10.16
N ILE A 267 -2.56 -5.23 8.99
CA ILE A 267 -3.64 -4.50 8.31
C ILE A 267 -4.34 -5.49 7.38
N HIS A 268 -5.65 -5.63 7.55
CA HIS A 268 -6.47 -6.62 6.84
C HIS A 268 -7.22 -5.94 5.69
N SER A 269 -6.54 -5.75 4.55
CA SER A 269 -7.12 -5.06 3.39
C SER A 269 -7.81 -5.99 2.38
N SER A 270 -7.62 -7.30 2.50
CA SER A 270 -8.08 -8.32 1.53
C SER A 270 -9.50 -8.84 1.78
N GLY A 271 -10.12 -8.51 2.92
CA GLY A 271 -11.39 -9.10 3.36
C GLY A 271 -11.29 -10.57 3.81
N ILE A 272 -10.12 -11.21 3.73
CA ILE A 272 -9.90 -12.61 4.14
C ILE A 272 -9.66 -12.65 5.66
N THR A 273 -10.45 -13.46 6.37
CA THR A 273 -10.28 -13.62 7.82
C THR A 273 -8.98 -14.33 8.18
N PRO A 274 -8.19 -13.83 9.15
CA PRO A 274 -6.97 -14.49 9.61
C PRO A 274 -7.26 -15.82 10.30
N LEU A 275 -6.23 -16.68 10.39
CA LEU A 275 -6.36 -17.99 11.03
C LEU A 275 -6.80 -17.88 12.49
N PRO A 276 -7.71 -18.76 12.95
CA PRO A 276 -8.10 -18.79 14.35
C PRO A 276 -6.91 -19.20 15.22
N LYS A 277 -6.55 -18.34 16.19
CA LYS A 277 -5.38 -18.55 17.06
C LYS A 277 -5.56 -19.72 18.06
N GLY A 278 -6.79 -20.21 18.26
CA GLY A 278 -7.11 -21.26 19.24
C GLY A 278 -6.68 -20.93 20.68
N ARG A 279 -6.65 -21.94 21.56
CA ARG A 279 -6.14 -21.80 22.95
C ARG A 279 -4.65 -21.41 22.95
N THR A 280 -4.12 -20.91 24.05
CA THR A 280 -2.66 -20.71 24.21
C THR A 280 -1.93 -22.05 24.33
N VAL A 281 -0.60 -22.05 24.16
CA VAL A 281 0.22 -23.26 24.34
C VAL A 281 0.26 -23.69 25.80
N TRP A 282 0.32 -22.73 26.74
CA TRP A 282 0.37 -22.98 28.18
C TRP A 282 -0.86 -23.69 28.74
N LEU A 283 -2.02 -23.49 28.12
CA LEU A 283 -3.29 -24.13 28.50
C LEU A 283 -3.54 -25.42 27.72
N ASP A 284 -2.55 -25.90 26.97
CA ASP A 284 -2.68 -27.15 26.22
C ASP A 284 -2.39 -28.36 27.12
N PRO A 285 -3.25 -29.40 27.11
CA PRO A 285 -3.00 -30.63 27.88
C PRO A 285 -1.66 -31.29 27.57
N GLY A 286 -1.10 -31.08 26.37
CA GLY A 286 0.23 -31.56 25.99
C GLY A 286 1.37 -31.02 26.85
N MET A 287 1.15 -29.92 27.58
CA MET A 287 2.14 -29.36 28.52
C MET A 287 2.39 -30.25 29.75
N LEU A 288 1.49 -31.19 30.04
CA LEU A 288 1.67 -32.17 31.12
C LEU A 288 2.82 -33.13 30.84
N ILE A 289 3.16 -33.38 29.57
CA ILE A 289 4.24 -34.29 29.19
C ILE A 289 5.62 -33.76 29.63
N PRO A 290 6.06 -32.55 29.22
CA PRO A 290 7.34 -32.00 29.70
C PRO A 290 7.35 -31.79 31.21
N ALA A 291 6.23 -31.39 31.82
CA ALA A 291 6.14 -31.24 33.28
C ALA A 291 6.35 -32.58 34.00
N GLY A 292 5.70 -33.65 33.54
CA GLY A 292 5.87 -35.00 34.07
C GLY A 292 7.30 -35.51 33.89
N LEU A 293 7.93 -35.27 32.74
CA LEU A 293 9.32 -35.64 32.48
C LEU A 293 10.29 -34.87 33.39
N ALA A 294 10.07 -33.57 33.59
CA ALA A 294 10.88 -32.77 34.51
C ALA A 294 10.75 -33.27 35.96
N LEU A 295 9.53 -33.56 36.41
CA LEU A 295 9.31 -34.12 37.75
C LEU A 295 9.96 -35.51 37.91
N ALA A 296 9.86 -36.37 36.90
CA ALA A 296 10.52 -37.68 36.92
C ALA A 296 12.05 -37.55 36.99
N LEU A 297 12.64 -36.65 36.21
CA LEU A 297 14.07 -36.36 36.25
C LEU A 297 14.48 -35.81 37.62
N ILE A 298 13.74 -34.84 38.17
CA ILE A 298 13.99 -34.29 39.50
C ILE A 298 13.93 -35.40 40.55
N TRP A 299 12.93 -36.29 40.49
CA TRP A 299 12.80 -37.39 41.44
C TRP A 299 13.95 -38.41 41.34
N ILE A 300 14.39 -38.73 40.11
CA ILE A 300 15.51 -39.67 39.86
C ILE A 300 16.83 -39.09 40.37
N PHE A 301 17.07 -37.79 40.16
CA PHE A 301 18.32 -37.11 40.50
C PHE A 301 18.26 -36.34 41.82
N TRP A 302 17.16 -36.48 42.58
CA TRP A 302 17.04 -35.85 43.90
C TRP A 302 18.08 -36.48 44.83
N PRO A 303 18.96 -35.70 45.48
CA PRO A 303 19.89 -36.24 46.44
C PRO A 303 19.08 -36.83 47.61
N ARG A 304 19.13 -38.15 47.76
CA ARG A 304 18.60 -38.84 48.93
C ARG A 304 19.37 -38.47 50.18
#